data_AF-A0A7R8W1V3-F1
#
_entry.id   AF-A0A7R8W1V3-F1
#
_cell.length_a   1.000
_cell.length_b   1.000
_cell.length_c   1.000
_cell.angle_alpha   90.00
_cell.angle_beta   90.00
_cell.angle_gamma   90.00
#
_symmetry.space_group_name_H-M   'P 1'
#
loop_
_entity.id
_entity.type
_entity.pdbx_description
1 polymer ?
#
loop_
_entity_poly.entity_id
_entity_poly.type
_entity_poly.pdbx_seq_one_letter_code
_entity_poly.pdbx_strand_id
1 'polypeptide(L)'
;MKSQWHTYQNSLIKAVTTSNKKINHEFNCGEEQDIRFVLFNHFVVSIHQGDDFYSQEIIYSLNMAQGQEEVDFRAFAQARLSEDGRVDGTVDIHDKNAVLEHYLNKISAIYQCLFDSLHMPISSPLTKYQGDFMRNMAAMNQYVIADPKLCIGCNTCMASCSQEHQLHGLQSEPRLQVMRNRLDSAPVMCHQCEDAPCAQVCPVNAITRENDAIHLNESLCVSCKLCGIACPFGAITFSASTPVDIPRDCNTSKALPAPRAPRAVSPFLDCVPGLRAVAVKCDLCSFSPEGPACIKTCPTQAITLVTAS
;
A
#
# COMPACT_ATOMS: atom_id res chain seq x y z
N MET A 1 43.09 -9.10 -2.32
CA MET A 1 41.70 -9.17 -1.81
C MET A 1 41.38 -8.20 -0.68
N LYS A 2 42.05 -8.23 0.48
CA LYS A 2 41.73 -7.31 1.63
C LYS A 2 41.65 -5.81 1.28
N SER A 3 42.55 -5.32 0.42
CA SER A 3 42.52 -3.91 -0.03
C SER A 3 41.29 -3.58 -0.87
N GLN A 4 40.84 -4.51 -1.73
CA GLN A 4 39.61 -4.34 -2.51
C GLN A 4 38.39 -4.36 -1.61
N TRP A 5 38.37 -5.28 -0.63
CA TRP A 5 37.31 -5.32 0.38
C TRP A 5 37.21 -4.00 1.15
N HIS A 6 38.33 -3.48 1.65
CA HIS A 6 38.33 -2.20 2.38
C HIS A 6 37.87 -1.02 1.50
N THR A 7 38.17 -1.07 0.20
CA THR A 7 37.70 -0.07 -0.76
C THR A 7 36.19 -0.16 -0.96
N TYR A 8 35.65 -1.36 -1.16
CA TYR A 8 34.21 -1.60 -1.22
C TYR A 8 33.50 -1.11 0.06
N GLN A 9 34.03 -1.46 1.23
CA GLN A 9 33.51 -1.04 2.53
C GLN A 9 33.40 0.50 2.62
N ASN A 10 34.49 1.19 2.32
CA ASN A 10 34.54 2.65 2.37
C ASN A 10 33.61 3.31 1.37
N SER A 11 33.51 2.77 0.15
CA SER A 11 32.60 3.28 -0.88
C SER A 11 31.14 3.13 -0.45
N LEU A 12 30.77 1.97 0.09
CA LEU A 12 29.40 1.71 0.54
C LEU A 12 29.01 2.58 1.74
N ILE A 13 29.88 2.67 2.77
CA ILE A 13 29.64 3.52 3.94
C ILE A 13 29.44 4.97 3.51
N LYS A 14 30.32 5.50 2.65
CA LYS A 14 30.20 6.87 2.13
C LYS A 14 28.92 7.05 1.33
N ALA A 15 28.56 6.10 0.48
CA ALA A 15 27.37 6.20 -0.35
C ALA A 15 26.08 6.22 0.49
N VAL A 16 25.98 5.37 1.52
CA VAL A 16 24.81 5.34 2.42
C VAL A 16 24.74 6.61 3.27
N THR A 17 25.85 7.03 3.87
CA THR A 17 25.88 8.21 4.78
C THR A 17 25.72 9.56 4.08
N THR A 18 26.07 9.66 2.79
CA THR A 18 25.96 10.90 2.01
C THR A 18 24.78 10.92 1.03
N SER A 19 23.98 9.84 0.99
CA SER A 19 22.83 9.76 0.11
C SER A 19 21.72 10.71 0.56
N ASN A 20 21.22 11.53 -0.38
CA ASN A 20 20.02 12.35 -0.17
C ASN A 20 18.71 11.54 -0.23
N LYS A 21 18.77 10.25 -0.56
CA LYS A 21 17.61 9.35 -0.54
C LYS A 21 17.32 8.99 0.93
N LYS A 22 16.05 9.08 1.36
CA LYS A 22 15.60 8.55 2.66
C LYS A 22 15.61 7.03 2.66
N ILE A 23 16.80 6.46 2.67
CA ILE A 23 17.04 5.04 2.91
C ILE A 23 17.11 4.90 4.43
N ASN A 24 16.11 4.30 5.07
CA ASN A 24 16.03 4.19 6.55
C ASN A 24 17.12 3.24 7.09
N HIS A 25 18.38 3.64 6.97
CA HIS A 25 19.58 2.91 7.30
C HIS A 25 20.34 3.69 8.37
N GLU A 26 20.56 3.07 9.51
CA GLU A 26 21.53 3.55 10.48
C GLU A 26 22.79 2.69 10.37
N PHE A 27 23.95 3.33 10.15
CA PHE A 27 25.22 2.62 10.12
C PHE A 27 25.65 2.30 11.56
N ASN A 28 25.99 1.04 11.80
CA ASN A 28 26.60 0.60 13.06
C ASN A 28 27.94 -0.06 12.76
N CYS A 29 28.97 0.28 13.54
CA CYS A 29 30.30 -0.29 13.34
C CYS A 29 30.32 -1.71 13.91
N GLY A 30 30.57 -2.70 13.05
CA GLY A 30 30.85 -4.07 13.46
C GLY A 30 32.27 -4.22 14.02
N GLU A 31 32.61 -5.42 14.50
CA GLU A 31 33.96 -5.74 14.97
C GLU A 31 34.86 -6.02 13.76
N GLU A 32 35.82 -5.11 13.51
CA GLU A 32 36.95 -5.09 12.55
C GLU A 32 36.80 -5.61 11.10
N GLN A 33 35.84 -6.48 10.75
CA GLN A 33 35.73 -7.12 9.43
C GLN A 33 34.36 -6.99 8.78
N ASP A 34 33.30 -6.72 9.55
CA ASP A 34 31.93 -6.62 9.03
C ASP A 34 31.38 -5.18 9.06
N ILE A 35 30.55 -4.86 8.07
CA ILE A 35 29.73 -3.64 8.05
C ILE A 35 28.32 -4.00 8.46
N ARG A 36 27.74 -3.22 9.40
CA ARG A 36 26.35 -3.41 9.81
C ARG A 36 25.49 -2.21 9.47
N PHE A 37 24.30 -2.48 8.95
CA PHE A 37 23.24 -1.49 8.73
C PHE A 37 21.97 -1.93 9.43
N VAL A 38 21.34 -1.00 10.15
CA VAL A 38 20.02 -1.20 10.74
C VAL A 38 18.98 -0.67 9.76
N LEU A 39 18.15 -1.55 9.22
CA LEU A 39 17.01 -1.22 8.36
C LEU A 39 15.78 -1.01 9.23
N PHE A 40 15.09 0.12 9.04
CA PHE A 40 13.82 0.45 9.72
C PHE A 40 13.89 0.40 11.26
N ASN A 41 15.06 0.62 11.85
CA ASN A 41 15.31 0.49 13.30
C ASN A 41 15.00 -0.91 13.87
N HIS A 42 14.94 -1.96 13.04
CA HIS A 42 14.54 -3.29 13.47
C HIS A 42 15.42 -4.41 12.93
N PHE A 43 15.82 -4.35 11.66
CA PHE A 43 16.54 -5.44 11.01
C PHE A 43 18.02 -5.11 10.86
N VAL A 44 18.91 -5.94 11.40
CA VAL A 44 20.36 -5.72 11.29
C VAL A 44 20.91 -6.57 10.15
N VAL A 45 21.41 -5.92 9.11
CA VAL A 45 22.13 -6.57 8.00
C VAL A 45 23.63 -6.45 8.25
N SER A 46 24.33 -7.58 8.28
CA SER A 46 25.80 -7.65 8.32
C SER A 46 26.35 -8.02 6.94
N ILE A 47 27.41 -7.34 6.52
CA ILE A 47 28.11 -7.58 5.27
C ILE A 47 29.58 -7.85 5.60
N HIS A 48 30.07 -9.03 5.22
CA HIS A 48 31.45 -9.43 5.45
C HIS A 48 32.02 -10.13 4.23
N GLN A 49 33.33 -10.20 4.16
CA GLN A 49 34.03 -11.05 3.21
C GLN A 49 34.10 -12.47 3.79
N GLY A 50 33.96 -13.50 2.97
CA GLY A 50 34.04 -14.89 3.44
C GLY A 50 35.36 -15.19 4.16
N ASP A 51 35.34 -16.16 5.07
CA ASP A 51 36.39 -16.40 6.08
C ASP A 51 37.76 -16.79 5.50
N ASP A 52 37.83 -17.18 4.22
CA ASP A 52 39.07 -17.54 3.55
C ASP A 52 39.92 -16.30 3.21
N PHE A 53 41.24 -16.39 3.42
CA PHE A 53 42.21 -15.31 3.17
C PHE A 53 42.17 -14.72 1.74
N TYR A 54 41.72 -15.50 0.76
CA TYR A 54 41.57 -15.10 -0.64
C TYR A 54 40.12 -15.13 -1.11
N SER A 55 39.15 -15.16 -0.17
CA SER A 55 37.75 -15.22 -0.52
C SER A 55 37.40 -14.07 -1.46
N GLN A 56 36.79 -14.43 -2.59
CA GLN A 56 36.19 -13.47 -3.49
C GLN A 56 34.73 -13.25 -3.13
N GLU A 57 34.21 -13.87 -2.08
CA GLU A 57 32.80 -13.78 -1.73
C GLU A 57 32.54 -12.65 -0.73
N ILE A 58 31.58 -11.81 -1.08
CA ILE A 58 30.90 -10.88 -0.18
C ILE A 58 29.61 -11.56 0.25
N ILE A 59 29.43 -11.74 1.55
CA ILE A 59 28.29 -12.41 2.16
C ILE A 59 27.41 -11.36 2.85
N TYR A 60 26.11 -11.41 2.56
CA TYR A 60 25.10 -10.56 3.19
C TYR A 60 24.26 -11.44 4.11
N SER A 61 24.27 -11.10 5.40
CA SER A 61 23.57 -11.85 6.44
C SER A 61 22.58 -10.97 7.18
N LEU A 62 21.45 -11.54 7.58
CA LEU A 62 20.42 -10.89 8.37
C LEU A 62 20.45 -11.45 9.79
N ASN A 63 20.40 -10.58 10.80
CA ASN A 63 20.23 -11.02 12.18
C ASN A 63 18.78 -11.49 12.41
N MET A 64 18.63 -12.75 12.80
CA MET A 64 17.35 -13.40 13.06
C MET A 64 17.03 -13.52 14.56
N ALA A 65 17.94 -13.08 15.44
CA ALA A 65 17.75 -13.14 16.89
C ALA A 65 16.53 -12.33 17.36
N GLN A 66 15.74 -12.89 18.28
CA GLN A 66 14.58 -12.22 18.85
C GLN A 66 14.87 -11.75 20.28
N GLY A 67 14.82 -10.44 20.52
CA GLY A 67 14.97 -9.88 21.87
C GLY A 67 16.43 -9.86 22.39
N GLN A 68 16.68 -10.49 23.54
CA GLN A 68 18.01 -10.51 24.21
C GLN A 68 18.84 -11.77 23.89
N GLU A 69 18.49 -12.50 22.84
CA GLU A 69 19.24 -13.69 22.39
C GLU A 69 20.61 -13.33 21.81
N GLU A 70 21.52 -14.33 21.74
CA GLU A 70 22.77 -14.20 20.99
C GLU A 70 22.49 -13.92 19.50
N VAL A 71 23.39 -13.18 18.87
CA VAL A 71 23.27 -12.75 17.47
C VAL A 71 23.25 -13.98 16.54
N ASP A 72 22.15 -14.20 15.79
CA ASP A 72 22.00 -15.28 14.80
C ASP A 72 22.01 -14.69 13.38
N PHE A 73 23.19 -14.54 12.80
CA PHE A 73 23.34 -14.04 11.42
C PHE A 73 23.19 -15.15 10.39
N ARG A 74 22.18 -15.04 9.53
CA ARG A 74 21.95 -15.98 8.42
C ARG A 74 22.16 -15.33 7.07
N ALA A 75 23.00 -15.95 6.24
CA ALA A 75 23.26 -15.49 4.89
C ALA A 75 21.98 -15.59 4.03
N PHE A 76 21.66 -14.51 3.31
CA PHE A 76 20.52 -14.46 2.39
C PHE A 76 20.91 -14.02 0.98
N ALA A 77 22.08 -13.40 0.80
CA ALA A 77 22.62 -13.04 -0.49
C ALA A 77 24.15 -13.11 -0.50
N GLN A 78 24.72 -13.25 -1.70
CA GLN A 78 26.16 -13.26 -1.93
C GLN A 78 26.52 -12.51 -3.21
N ALA A 79 27.76 -12.03 -3.29
CA ALA A 79 28.34 -11.41 -4.48
C ALA A 79 29.82 -11.77 -4.60
N ARG A 80 30.39 -11.63 -5.79
CA ARG A 80 31.80 -11.94 -6.05
C ARG A 80 32.63 -10.69 -6.29
N LEU A 81 33.55 -10.37 -5.38
CA LEU A 81 34.57 -9.35 -5.52
C LEU A 81 35.81 -9.92 -6.21
N SER A 82 36.13 -9.35 -7.35
CA SER A 82 37.30 -9.68 -8.17
C SER A 82 38.54 -8.90 -7.75
N GLU A 83 39.72 -9.37 -8.18
CA GLU A 83 41.00 -8.70 -7.91
C GLU A 83 41.15 -7.34 -8.61
N ASP A 84 40.49 -7.17 -9.76
CA ASP A 84 40.43 -5.89 -10.50
C ASP A 84 39.46 -4.87 -9.88
N GLY A 85 38.87 -5.19 -8.72
CA GLY A 85 38.01 -4.27 -8.00
C GLY A 85 36.59 -4.18 -8.58
N ARG A 86 36.09 -5.26 -9.19
CA ARG A 86 34.71 -5.36 -9.63
C ARG A 86 33.89 -6.33 -8.81
N VAL A 87 32.66 -5.95 -8.45
CA VAL A 87 31.66 -6.85 -7.86
C VAL A 87 30.79 -7.44 -8.96
N ASP A 88 30.58 -8.76 -8.92
CA ASP A 88 29.84 -9.55 -9.92
C ASP A 88 30.30 -9.25 -11.36
N GLY A 89 31.58 -8.88 -11.54
CA GLY A 89 32.21 -8.55 -12.82
C GLY A 89 31.77 -7.23 -13.46
N THR A 90 30.83 -6.49 -12.86
CA THR A 90 30.18 -5.32 -13.51
C THR A 90 30.26 -4.05 -12.69
N VAL A 91 30.28 -4.14 -11.36
CA VAL A 91 30.21 -2.98 -10.46
C VAL A 91 31.59 -2.57 -10.01
N ASP A 92 32.05 -1.38 -10.40
CA ASP A 92 33.33 -0.81 -9.95
C ASP A 92 33.23 -0.35 -8.49
N ILE A 93 34.09 -0.86 -7.61
CA ILE A 93 34.10 -0.52 -6.19
C ILE A 93 34.48 0.94 -5.90
N HIS A 94 35.05 1.66 -6.87
CA HIS A 94 35.37 3.08 -6.74
C HIS A 94 34.19 3.99 -7.08
N ASP A 95 33.16 3.47 -7.77
CA ASP A 95 31.92 4.21 -8.04
C ASP A 95 30.92 4.01 -6.90
N LYS A 96 30.81 5.03 -6.05
CA LYS A 96 29.90 5.04 -4.91
C LYS A 96 28.44 4.82 -5.28
N ASN A 97 27.98 5.32 -6.42
CA ASN A 97 26.58 5.18 -6.85
C ASN A 97 26.31 3.75 -7.31
N ALA A 98 27.22 3.18 -8.10
CA ALA A 98 27.12 1.79 -8.56
C ALA A 98 27.17 0.81 -7.38
N VAL A 99 28.07 1.04 -6.41
CA VAL A 99 28.15 0.25 -5.17
C VAL A 99 26.86 0.36 -4.35
N LEU A 100 26.26 1.55 -4.25
CA LEU A 100 25.00 1.74 -3.53
C LEU A 100 23.83 1.02 -4.23
N GLU A 101 23.71 1.14 -5.55
CA GLU A 101 22.66 0.44 -6.31
C GLU A 101 22.81 -1.07 -6.21
N HIS A 102 24.05 -1.58 -6.30
CA HIS A 102 24.34 -2.99 -6.08
C HIS A 102 23.87 -3.45 -4.69
N TYR A 103 24.24 -2.71 -3.65
CA TYR A 103 23.82 -3.01 -2.28
C TYR A 103 22.30 -2.99 -2.12
N LEU A 104 21.63 -1.95 -2.63
CA LEU A 104 20.16 -1.83 -2.61
C LEU A 104 19.48 -3.01 -3.31
N ASN A 105 20.04 -3.46 -4.44
CA ASN A 105 19.56 -4.64 -5.14
C ASN A 105 19.72 -5.92 -4.31
N LYS A 106 20.85 -6.12 -3.60
CA LYS A 106 21.04 -7.30 -2.74
C LYS A 106 20.05 -7.31 -1.58
N ILE A 107 19.82 -6.18 -0.91
CA ILE A 107 18.87 -6.10 0.20
C ILE A 107 17.41 -5.99 -0.25
N SER A 108 17.14 -5.76 -1.54
CA SER A 108 15.77 -5.64 -2.08
C SER A 108 14.91 -6.87 -1.75
N ALA A 109 15.51 -8.06 -1.63
CA ALA A 109 14.83 -9.27 -1.21
C ALA A 109 14.23 -9.13 0.21
N ILE A 110 14.89 -8.42 1.13
CA ILE A 110 14.35 -8.12 2.46
C ILE A 110 13.15 -7.19 2.34
N TYR A 111 13.26 -6.14 1.52
CA TYR A 111 12.16 -5.21 1.29
C TYR A 111 10.97 -5.92 0.64
N GLN A 112 11.21 -6.81 -0.32
CA GLN A 112 10.18 -7.62 -0.96
C GLN A 112 9.56 -8.58 0.05
N CYS A 113 10.34 -9.29 0.87
CA CYS A 113 9.80 -10.17 1.91
C CYS A 113 9.00 -9.40 2.97
N LEU A 114 9.43 -8.20 3.36
CA LEU A 114 8.68 -7.33 4.27
C LEU A 114 7.41 -6.80 3.63
N PHE A 115 7.51 -6.38 2.37
CA PHE A 115 6.37 -5.98 1.57
C PHE A 115 5.38 -7.14 1.48
N ASP A 116 5.81 -8.30 1.00
CA ASP A 116 5.02 -9.51 0.93
C ASP A 116 4.44 -9.85 2.30
N SER A 117 5.20 -9.87 3.39
CA SER A 117 4.69 -10.17 4.73
C SER A 117 3.64 -9.17 5.23
N LEU A 118 3.80 -7.88 4.88
CA LEU A 118 2.81 -6.83 5.18
C LEU A 118 1.58 -6.94 4.27
N HIS A 119 1.71 -7.57 3.11
CA HIS A 119 0.68 -7.72 2.08
C HIS A 119 0.17 -9.18 1.98
N MET A 120 0.63 -10.08 2.85
CA MET A 120 0.20 -11.47 2.93
C MET A 120 -1.16 -11.52 3.64
N PRO A 121 -2.19 -12.11 3.03
CA PRO A 121 -3.44 -12.38 3.73
C PRO A 121 -3.19 -13.40 4.84
N ILE A 122 -3.75 -13.18 6.04
CA ILE A 122 -3.56 -14.00 7.26
C ILE A 122 -4.22 -15.41 7.15
N SER A 123 -4.33 -15.98 5.95
CA SER A 123 -4.92 -17.31 5.75
C SER A 123 -4.28 -18.07 4.59
N SER A 124 -3.15 -18.74 4.83
CA SER A 124 -3.00 -20.20 4.60
C SER A 124 -1.53 -20.67 4.67
N PRO A 125 -1.27 -21.97 4.94
CA PRO A 125 0.08 -22.50 5.14
C PRO A 125 0.90 -22.66 3.84
N LEU A 126 2.21 -22.52 4.00
CA LEU A 126 3.27 -22.73 3.02
C LEU A 126 3.25 -24.16 2.45
N THR A 127 2.57 -24.43 1.33
CA THR A 127 2.80 -25.71 0.60
C THR A 127 2.45 -25.75 -0.89
N LYS A 128 2.26 -24.62 -1.59
CA LYS A 128 1.86 -24.71 -3.00
C LYS A 128 2.37 -23.58 -3.90
N TYR A 129 3.68 -23.55 -4.17
CA TYR A 129 4.24 -22.72 -5.23
C TYR A 129 5.26 -23.48 -6.06
N GLN A 130 4.78 -24.43 -6.86
CA GLN A 130 5.47 -24.93 -8.07
C GLN A 130 4.51 -25.21 -9.25
N GLY A 131 3.26 -24.70 -9.23
CA GLY A 131 2.24 -25.10 -10.21
C GLY A 131 1.39 -24.02 -10.87
N ASP A 132 1.46 -22.74 -10.47
CA ASP A 132 0.44 -21.75 -10.90
C ASP A 132 0.93 -20.65 -11.84
N PHE A 133 2.18 -20.72 -12.34
CA PHE A 133 2.71 -19.70 -13.27
C PHE A 133 2.09 -19.77 -14.69
N MET A 134 1.21 -20.73 -14.98
CA MET A 134 0.50 -20.83 -16.27
C MET A 134 -1.03 -20.72 -16.16
N ARG A 135 -1.60 -20.33 -15.00
CA ARG A 135 -3.06 -20.18 -14.83
C ARG A 135 -3.52 -18.72 -14.66
N ASN A 136 -2.64 -17.73 -14.75
CA ASN A 136 -2.97 -16.29 -14.66
C ASN A 136 -2.83 -15.57 -16.01
N MET A 137 -3.68 -15.93 -16.97
CA MET A 137 -3.98 -15.12 -18.16
C MET A 137 -5.50 -14.85 -18.28
N ALA A 138 -6.25 -14.89 -17.17
CA ALA A 138 -7.73 -14.92 -17.23
C ALA A 138 -8.48 -14.13 -16.16
N ALA A 139 -7.90 -13.07 -15.56
CA ALA A 139 -8.67 -12.20 -14.67
C ALA A 139 -8.08 -10.78 -14.61
N MET A 140 -8.37 -9.94 -15.61
CA MET A 140 -8.30 -8.49 -15.37
C MET A 140 -9.59 -8.07 -14.62
N ASN A 141 -9.52 -7.09 -13.73
CA ASN A 141 -10.70 -6.63 -13.01
C ASN A 141 -11.59 -5.72 -13.88
N GLN A 142 -12.90 -5.75 -13.65
CA GLN A 142 -13.83 -4.83 -14.28
C GLN A 142 -13.85 -3.49 -13.52
N TYR A 143 -13.93 -2.36 -14.23
CA TYR A 143 -14.04 -1.05 -13.60
C TYR A 143 -14.74 -0.04 -14.49
N VAL A 144 -15.21 1.05 -13.88
CA VAL A 144 -15.87 2.15 -14.59
C VAL A 144 -14.89 3.32 -14.77
N ILE A 145 -14.87 3.90 -15.96
CA ILE A 145 -14.02 5.05 -16.30
C ILE A 145 -14.85 6.12 -16.99
N ALA A 146 -14.46 7.38 -16.84
CA ALA A 146 -15.11 8.50 -17.49
C ALA A 146 -14.15 9.22 -18.46
N ASP A 147 -14.66 9.63 -19.63
CA ASP A 147 -13.99 10.55 -20.55
C ASP A 147 -14.28 12.01 -20.15
N PRO A 148 -13.28 12.78 -19.69
CA PRO A 148 -13.46 14.18 -19.32
C PRO A 148 -13.95 15.07 -20.46
N LYS A 149 -13.66 14.72 -21.73
CA LYS A 149 -14.08 15.52 -22.90
C LYS A 149 -15.58 15.47 -23.16
N LEU A 150 -16.23 14.38 -22.73
CA LEU A 150 -17.66 14.18 -22.88
C LEU A 150 -18.44 14.58 -21.62
N CYS A 151 -17.76 14.67 -20.48
CA CYS A 151 -18.40 14.99 -19.22
C CYS A 151 -18.73 16.49 -19.13
N ILE A 152 -20.02 16.80 -18.97
CA ILE A 152 -20.53 18.16 -18.80
C ILE A 152 -20.77 18.54 -17.34
N GLY A 153 -20.40 17.66 -16.40
CA GLY A 153 -20.55 17.90 -14.97
C GLY A 153 -22.00 18.12 -14.53
N CYS A 154 -22.95 17.32 -15.03
CA CYS A 154 -24.38 17.47 -14.71
C CYS A 154 -24.81 16.81 -13.38
N ASN A 155 -23.93 16.07 -12.70
CA ASN A 155 -24.21 15.28 -11.47
C ASN A 155 -25.26 14.17 -11.59
N THR A 156 -25.80 13.91 -12.79
CA THR A 156 -26.80 12.84 -12.99
C THR A 156 -26.29 11.47 -12.54
N CYS A 157 -25.01 11.17 -12.80
CA CYS A 157 -24.37 9.93 -12.35
C CYS A 157 -24.25 9.82 -10.81
N MET A 158 -24.13 10.94 -10.10
CA MET A 158 -24.13 10.94 -8.63
C MET A 158 -25.53 10.67 -8.10
N ALA A 159 -26.53 11.37 -8.64
CA ALA A 159 -27.93 11.20 -8.24
C ALA A 159 -28.43 9.76 -8.50
N SER A 160 -28.14 9.18 -9.67
CA SER A 160 -28.54 7.81 -9.97
C SER A 160 -27.81 6.78 -9.10
N CYS A 161 -26.51 7.00 -8.84
CA CYS A 161 -25.75 6.15 -7.93
C CYS A 161 -26.34 6.18 -6.52
N SER A 162 -26.58 7.36 -5.95
CA SER A 162 -27.20 7.55 -4.64
C SER A 162 -28.55 6.84 -4.53
N GLN A 163 -29.44 7.09 -5.50
CA GLN A 163 -30.79 6.54 -5.52
C GLN A 163 -30.80 5.01 -5.63
N GLU A 164 -30.01 4.44 -6.56
CA GLU A 164 -29.94 2.99 -6.76
C GLU A 164 -29.54 2.30 -5.44
N HIS A 165 -28.48 2.77 -4.77
CA HIS A 165 -28.02 2.13 -3.54
C HIS A 165 -29.01 2.31 -2.38
N GLN A 166 -29.66 3.47 -2.28
CA GLN A 166 -30.71 3.71 -1.28
C GLN A 166 -31.88 2.73 -1.46
N LEU A 167 -32.28 2.43 -2.70
CA LEU A 167 -33.35 1.46 -2.98
C LEU A 167 -33.00 0.04 -2.51
N HIS A 168 -31.71 -0.28 -2.47
CA HIS A 168 -31.20 -1.57 -1.96
C HIS A 168 -30.82 -1.53 -0.47
N GLY A 169 -31.23 -0.48 0.26
CA GLY A 169 -31.02 -0.37 1.71
C GLY A 169 -29.58 -0.04 2.13
N LEU A 170 -28.75 0.40 1.17
CA LEU A 170 -27.38 0.84 1.40
C LEU A 170 -27.33 2.36 1.65
N GLN A 171 -26.17 2.87 2.05
CA GLN A 171 -25.95 4.31 2.18
C GLN A 171 -26.33 5.06 0.89
N SER A 172 -27.05 6.17 1.07
CA SER A 172 -27.47 7.07 -0.01
C SER A 172 -26.35 8.00 -0.50
N GLU A 173 -25.15 7.94 0.07
CA GLU A 173 -24.02 8.71 -0.44
C GLU A 173 -23.59 8.17 -1.82
N PRO A 174 -23.41 9.04 -2.84
CA PRO A 174 -22.92 8.60 -4.13
C PRO A 174 -21.50 8.04 -4.03
N ARG A 175 -21.26 6.94 -4.73
CA ARG A 175 -19.96 6.23 -4.75
C ARG A 175 -18.96 6.78 -5.78
N LEU A 176 -19.26 7.95 -6.33
CA LEU A 176 -18.44 8.73 -7.25
C LEU A 176 -18.72 10.21 -7.01
N GLN A 177 -17.73 11.07 -7.25
CA GLN A 177 -17.89 12.51 -7.05
C GLN A 177 -17.42 13.30 -8.27
N VAL A 178 -18.32 14.08 -8.87
CA VAL A 178 -18.00 14.93 -10.02
C VAL A 178 -17.14 16.11 -9.58
N MET A 179 -15.90 16.13 -10.07
CA MET A 179 -14.97 17.25 -9.95
C MET A 179 -15.07 18.16 -11.17
N ARG A 180 -14.86 19.45 -10.94
CA ARG A 180 -14.86 20.48 -11.98
C ARG A 180 -13.64 21.37 -11.78
N ASN A 181 -12.95 21.66 -12.87
CA ASN A 181 -12.00 22.77 -12.93
C ASN A 181 -12.53 23.80 -13.95
N ARG A 182 -11.70 24.77 -14.36
CA ARG A 182 -12.11 25.82 -15.30
C ARG A 182 -12.39 25.32 -16.73
N LEU A 183 -11.80 24.21 -17.13
CA LEU A 183 -11.78 23.70 -18.50
C LEU A 183 -12.49 22.35 -18.64
N ASP A 184 -12.41 21.50 -17.63
CA ASP A 184 -12.84 20.12 -17.67
C ASP A 184 -13.71 19.76 -16.46
N SER A 185 -14.50 18.71 -16.64
CA SER A 185 -15.19 18.03 -15.56
C SER A 185 -15.05 16.52 -15.71
N ALA A 186 -14.99 15.81 -14.59
CA ALA A 186 -14.98 14.35 -14.59
C ALA A 186 -15.33 13.82 -13.19
N PRO A 187 -16.00 12.67 -13.06
CA PRO A 187 -16.14 11.99 -11.79
C PRO A 187 -14.83 11.34 -11.34
N VAL A 188 -14.52 11.48 -10.05
CA VAL A 188 -13.57 10.61 -9.35
C VAL A 188 -14.27 9.28 -9.08
N MET A 189 -13.66 8.17 -9.51
CA MET A 189 -14.28 6.85 -9.51
C MET A 189 -13.33 5.78 -8.95
N CYS A 190 -13.90 4.69 -8.43
CA CYS A 190 -13.12 3.53 -7.99
C CYS A 190 -12.63 2.75 -9.21
N HIS A 191 -11.33 2.42 -9.22
CA HIS A 191 -10.70 1.65 -10.30
C HIS A 191 -10.74 0.13 -10.08
N GLN A 192 -11.38 -0.35 -9.01
CA GLN A 192 -11.47 -1.79 -8.68
C GLN A 192 -10.10 -2.49 -8.75
N CYS A 193 -9.08 -1.90 -8.11
CA CYS A 193 -7.69 -2.31 -8.26
C CYS A 193 -7.47 -3.82 -8.04
N GLU A 194 -6.52 -4.38 -8.77
CA GLU A 194 -6.16 -5.80 -8.67
C GLU A 194 -5.55 -6.17 -7.31
N ASP A 195 -4.70 -5.31 -6.78
CA ASP A 195 -4.11 -5.45 -5.44
C ASP A 195 -5.07 -4.99 -4.33
N ALA A 196 -6.01 -4.09 -4.66
CA ALA A 196 -7.02 -3.53 -3.76
C ALA A 196 -6.43 -3.10 -2.39
N PRO A 197 -5.54 -2.10 -2.34
CA PRO A 197 -4.89 -1.69 -1.09
C PRO A 197 -5.90 -1.28 -0.02
N CYS A 198 -7.08 -0.79 -0.43
CA CYS A 198 -8.19 -0.48 0.48
C CYS A 198 -8.74 -1.71 1.24
N ALA A 199 -8.71 -2.90 0.63
CA ALA A 199 -9.08 -4.16 1.28
C ALA A 199 -7.99 -4.61 2.25
N GLN A 200 -6.73 -4.56 1.82
CA GLN A 200 -5.57 -4.99 2.61
C GLN A 200 -5.42 -4.22 3.94
N VAL A 201 -5.69 -2.92 3.93
CA VAL A 201 -5.60 -2.09 5.15
C VAL A 201 -6.84 -2.16 6.05
N CYS A 202 -7.87 -2.93 5.69
CA CYS A 202 -9.11 -2.98 6.45
C CYS A 202 -8.98 -3.93 7.66
N PRO A 203 -8.90 -3.45 8.92
CA PRO A 203 -8.61 -4.30 10.08
C PRO A 203 -9.76 -5.25 10.45
N VAL A 204 -10.93 -5.05 9.88
CA VAL A 204 -12.16 -5.81 10.17
C VAL A 204 -12.70 -6.52 8.93
N ASN A 205 -11.93 -6.56 7.85
CA ASN A 205 -12.32 -7.18 6.57
C ASN A 205 -13.70 -6.69 6.07
N ALA A 206 -14.02 -5.42 6.30
CA ALA A 206 -15.24 -4.82 5.76
C ALA A 206 -15.15 -4.63 4.25
N ILE A 207 -13.93 -4.60 3.68
CA ILE A 207 -13.71 -4.54 2.23
C ILE A 207 -13.11 -5.86 1.78
N THR A 208 -13.76 -6.55 0.85
CA THR A 208 -13.37 -7.88 0.36
C THR A 208 -13.53 -7.97 -1.16
N ARG A 209 -12.84 -8.92 -1.79
CA ARG A 209 -13.08 -9.28 -3.20
C ARG A 209 -14.10 -10.40 -3.27
N GLU A 210 -15.17 -10.18 -4.03
CA GLU A 210 -16.19 -11.19 -4.37
C GLU A 210 -16.62 -10.98 -5.82
N ASN A 211 -16.84 -12.06 -6.58
CA ASN A 211 -17.30 -12.01 -7.98
C ASN A 211 -16.52 -11.01 -8.87
N ASP A 212 -15.18 -11.03 -8.76
CA ASP A 212 -14.26 -10.15 -9.50
C ASP A 212 -14.45 -8.64 -9.29
N ALA A 213 -15.11 -8.25 -8.19
CA ALA A 213 -15.25 -6.87 -7.76
C ALA A 213 -14.85 -6.69 -6.30
N ILE A 214 -14.42 -5.48 -5.95
CA ILE A 214 -14.10 -5.13 -4.57
C ILE A 214 -15.38 -4.57 -3.95
N HIS A 215 -15.84 -5.18 -2.86
CA HIS A 215 -17.08 -4.85 -2.15
C HIS A 215 -16.80 -4.24 -0.79
N LEU A 216 -17.75 -3.44 -0.29
CA LEU A 216 -17.73 -2.93 1.08
C LEU A 216 -18.98 -3.44 1.78
N ASN A 217 -18.80 -4.11 2.90
CA ASN A 217 -19.84 -4.39 3.86
C ASN A 217 -19.96 -3.21 4.84
N GLU A 218 -20.96 -2.36 4.63
CA GLU A 218 -21.22 -1.14 5.42
C GLU A 218 -21.39 -1.45 6.91
N SER A 219 -21.98 -2.60 7.25
CA SER A 219 -22.25 -3.04 8.63
C SER A 219 -20.98 -3.39 9.42
N LEU A 220 -19.94 -3.90 8.74
CA LEU A 220 -18.66 -4.25 9.37
C LEU A 220 -17.72 -3.05 9.53
N CYS A 221 -17.93 -1.96 8.78
CA CYS A 221 -16.97 -0.84 8.71
C CYS A 221 -16.81 -0.06 10.02
N VAL A 222 -15.69 -0.19 10.73
CA VAL A 222 -15.46 0.46 12.05
C VAL A 222 -15.00 1.92 11.99
N SER A 223 -15.15 2.61 10.85
CA SER A 223 -14.77 4.03 10.69
C SER A 223 -13.28 4.34 10.98
N CYS A 224 -12.37 3.39 10.74
CA CYS A 224 -10.93 3.60 10.93
C CYS A 224 -10.27 4.48 9.85
N LYS A 225 -10.97 4.70 8.73
CA LYS A 225 -10.58 5.55 7.59
C LYS A 225 -9.31 5.16 6.82
N LEU A 226 -8.64 4.07 7.21
CA LEU A 226 -7.42 3.58 6.54
C LEU A 226 -7.64 3.29 5.05
N CYS A 227 -8.78 2.73 4.66
CA CYS A 227 -9.09 2.41 3.27
C CYS A 227 -9.08 3.64 2.36
N GLY A 228 -9.53 4.79 2.88
CA GLY A 228 -9.53 6.03 2.13
C GLY A 228 -8.15 6.67 2.02
N ILE A 229 -7.29 6.51 3.04
CA ILE A 229 -5.87 6.92 2.97
C ILE A 229 -5.09 6.04 1.99
N ALA A 230 -5.38 4.73 1.96
CA ALA A 230 -4.72 3.78 1.10
C ALA A 230 -5.18 3.85 -0.37
N CYS A 231 -6.29 4.53 -0.67
CA CYS A 231 -6.80 4.62 -2.04
C CYS A 231 -5.96 5.62 -2.86
N PRO A 232 -5.20 5.18 -3.87
CA PRO A 232 -4.34 6.09 -4.65
C PRO A 232 -5.14 7.07 -5.53
N PHE A 233 -6.41 6.74 -5.79
CA PHE A 233 -7.31 7.55 -6.63
C PHE A 233 -8.20 8.49 -5.82
N GLY A 234 -8.15 8.44 -4.48
CA GLY A 234 -9.06 9.22 -3.62
C GLY A 234 -10.54 8.90 -3.83
N ALA A 235 -10.86 7.69 -4.28
CA ALA A 235 -12.21 7.27 -4.68
C ALA A 235 -13.10 6.77 -3.52
N ILE A 236 -12.59 6.77 -2.29
CA ILE A 236 -13.32 6.32 -1.10
C ILE A 236 -13.60 7.53 -0.22
N THR A 237 -14.89 7.81 -0.03
CA THR A 237 -15.36 8.87 0.88
C THR A 237 -15.96 8.25 2.14
N PHE A 238 -16.42 9.08 3.08
CA PHE A 238 -17.05 8.61 4.32
C PHE A 238 -18.34 9.39 4.54
N SER A 239 -19.43 8.66 4.79
CA SER A 239 -20.72 9.24 5.10
C SER A 239 -21.17 8.79 6.48
N ALA A 240 -21.78 9.71 7.23
CA ALA A 240 -22.19 9.46 8.60
C ALA A 240 -23.45 8.58 8.60
N SER A 241 -23.38 7.46 9.32
CA SER A 241 -24.56 6.71 9.77
C SER A 241 -24.75 6.94 11.27
N THR A 242 -26.01 7.13 11.67
CA THR A 242 -26.41 7.13 13.08
C THR A 242 -26.73 5.68 13.49
N PRO A 243 -25.93 5.04 14.36
CA PRO A 243 -26.32 3.75 14.92
C PRO A 243 -27.62 3.89 15.72
N VAL A 244 -28.49 2.88 15.64
CA VAL A 244 -29.87 2.92 16.14
C VAL A 244 -29.96 3.24 17.63
N ASP A 245 -28.97 2.84 18.43
CA ASP A 245 -28.97 2.94 19.90
C ASP A 245 -27.92 3.89 20.49
N ILE A 246 -27.37 4.83 19.70
CA ILE A 246 -26.54 5.88 20.29
C ILE A 246 -27.45 6.93 20.95
N PRO A 247 -27.24 7.27 22.24
CA PRO A 247 -27.94 8.36 22.87
C PRO A 247 -27.76 9.64 22.04
N ARG A 248 -28.89 10.24 21.60
CA ARG A 248 -28.89 11.48 20.81
C ARG A 248 -28.14 12.63 21.50
N ASP A 249 -28.02 12.54 22.82
CA ASP A 249 -27.31 13.50 23.64
C ASP A 249 -26.27 12.78 24.50
N CYS A 250 -25.05 12.65 23.96
CA CYS A 250 -23.90 12.24 24.74
C CYS A 250 -23.47 13.31 25.77
N ASN A 251 -24.05 14.53 25.70
CA ASN A 251 -23.80 15.63 26.64
C ASN A 251 -24.83 15.64 27.78
N THR A 252 -24.88 14.57 28.57
CA THR A 252 -25.67 14.60 29.80
C THR A 252 -25.04 15.53 30.85
N SER A 253 -25.81 16.01 31.82
CA SER A 253 -25.29 16.78 32.96
C SER A 253 -24.29 16.01 33.84
N LYS A 254 -24.20 14.69 33.65
CA LYS A 254 -23.23 13.80 34.30
C LYS A 254 -21.97 13.57 33.47
N ALA A 255 -22.00 13.87 32.18
CA ALA A 255 -20.82 13.82 31.31
C ALA A 255 -19.99 15.08 31.54
N LEU A 256 -18.66 14.95 31.44
CA LEU A 256 -17.81 16.13 31.36
C LEU A 256 -18.23 16.96 30.13
N PRO A 257 -18.20 18.31 30.20
CA PRO A 257 -18.55 19.14 29.06
C PRO A 257 -17.71 18.73 27.85
N ALA A 258 -18.36 18.39 26.73
CA ALA A 258 -17.64 18.12 25.50
C ALA A 258 -16.79 19.36 25.15
N PRO A 259 -15.49 19.18 24.81
CA PRO A 259 -14.69 20.27 24.28
C PRO A 259 -15.40 20.88 23.07
N ARG A 260 -15.21 22.19 22.82
CA ARG A 260 -15.70 22.78 21.57
C ARG A 260 -15.18 21.95 20.40
N ALA A 261 -16.09 21.50 19.55
CA ALA A 261 -15.70 20.74 18.36
C ALA A 261 -14.64 21.55 17.60
N PRO A 262 -13.47 20.95 17.29
CA PRO A 262 -12.45 21.63 16.51
C PRO A 262 -13.04 22.04 15.16
N ARG A 263 -12.55 23.13 14.60
CA ARG A 263 -12.95 23.56 13.25
C ARG A 263 -12.69 22.41 12.28
N ALA A 264 -13.69 22.07 11.48
CA ALA A 264 -13.58 21.04 10.45
C ALA A 264 -12.34 21.31 9.57
N VAL A 265 -11.45 20.32 9.48
CA VAL A 265 -10.20 20.43 8.71
C VAL A 265 -10.35 19.65 7.40
N SER A 266 -10.98 18.49 7.45
CA SER A 266 -11.33 17.70 6.26
C SER A 266 -12.33 16.60 6.62
N PRO A 267 -13.16 16.13 5.66
CA PRO A 267 -14.07 15.00 5.89
C PRO A 267 -13.38 13.74 6.44
N PHE A 268 -12.09 13.58 6.14
CA PHE A 268 -11.27 12.47 6.64
C PHE A 268 -10.85 12.63 8.10
N LEU A 269 -10.63 13.84 8.59
CA LEU A 269 -10.16 14.08 9.97
C LEU A 269 -11.31 14.47 10.91
N ASP A 270 -12.46 14.85 10.35
CA ASP A 270 -13.62 15.24 11.14
C ASP A 270 -14.24 14.01 11.82
N CYS A 271 -14.40 14.09 13.14
CA CYS A 271 -15.06 13.09 13.97
C CYS A 271 -16.20 13.78 14.71
N VAL A 272 -17.43 13.34 14.45
CA VAL A 272 -18.62 13.85 15.15
C VAL A 272 -19.03 12.81 16.18
N PRO A 273 -19.02 13.15 17.49
CA PRO A 273 -19.50 12.24 18.52
C PRO A 273 -20.90 11.73 18.22
N GLY A 274 -21.10 10.43 18.35
CA GLY A 274 -22.39 9.78 18.11
C GLY A 274 -22.71 9.45 16.64
N LEU A 275 -21.81 9.78 15.70
CA LEU A 275 -21.92 9.37 14.30
C LEU A 275 -20.83 8.36 13.95
N ARG A 276 -21.20 7.31 13.22
CA ARG A 276 -20.27 6.33 12.65
C ARG A 276 -20.01 6.71 11.20
N ALA A 277 -18.81 7.15 10.88
CA ALA A 277 -18.43 7.51 9.51
C ALA A 277 -18.10 6.25 8.70
N VAL A 278 -19.10 5.68 8.04
CA VAL A 278 -18.95 4.47 7.22
C VAL A 278 -18.38 4.85 5.86
N ALA A 279 -17.42 4.05 5.39
CA ALA A 279 -16.78 4.25 4.09
C ALA A 279 -17.82 4.15 2.95
N VAL A 280 -17.58 4.83 1.86
CA VAL A 280 -18.44 4.81 0.66
C VAL A 280 -17.52 4.56 -0.52
N LYS A 281 -17.74 3.47 -1.25
CA LYS A 281 -16.95 3.10 -2.42
C LYS A 281 -17.77 2.38 -3.46
N CYS A 282 -17.42 2.55 -4.73
CA CYS A 282 -18.13 1.88 -5.81
C CYS A 282 -17.94 0.35 -5.71
N ASP A 283 -19.04 -0.37 -5.90
CA ASP A 283 -19.22 -1.82 -5.89
C ASP A 283 -19.74 -2.30 -7.26
N LEU A 284 -19.59 -1.47 -8.30
CA LEU A 284 -20.10 -1.66 -9.65
C LEU A 284 -21.62 -1.88 -9.75
N CYS A 285 -22.39 -1.53 -8.70
CA CYS A 285 -23.79 -1.91 -8.59
C CYS A 285 -23.99 -3.41 -8.82
N SER A 286 -23.13 -4.27 -8.24
CA SER A 286 -23.13 -5.72 -8.47
C SER A 286 -24.44 -6.43 -8.14
N PHE A 287 -25.29 -5.80 -7.33
CA PHE A 287 -26.64 -6.26 -6.99
C PHE A 287 -27.67 -6.00 -8.11
N SER A 288 -27.36 -5.13 -9.08
CA SER A 288 -28.25 -4.73 -10.16
C SER A 288 -27.90 -5.49 -11.45
N PRO A 289 -28.83 -6.27 -12.05
CA PRO A 289 -28.54 -7.05 -13.26
C PRO A 289 -28.26 -6.17 -14.48
N GLU A 290 -28.67 -4.90 -14.43
CA GLU A 290 -28.45 -3.92 -15.48
C GLU A 290 -27.08 -3.20 -15.37
N GLY A 291 -26.29 -3.54 -14.34
CA GLY A 291 -24.96 -2.98 -14.10
C GLY A 291 -24.97 -1.56 -13.50
N PRO A 292 -23.84 -0.83 -13.60
CA PRO A 292 -23.65 0.45 -12.94
C PRO A 292 -24.68 1.52 -13.35
N ALA A 293 -25.46 2.01 -12.37
CA ALA A 293 -26.46 3.06 -12.60
C ALA A 293 -25.87 4.37 -13.19
N CYS A 294 -24.61 4.66 -12.88
CA CYS A 294 -23.91 5.85 -13.39
C CYS A 294 -23.68 5.82 -14.90
N ILE A 295 -23.51 4.63 -15.50
CA ILE A 295 -23.36 4.45 -16.95
C ILE A 295 -24.71 4.68 -17.63
N LYS A 296 -25.75 3.99 -17.14
CA LYS A 296 -27.10 4.02 -17.72
C LYS A 296 -27.69 5.42 -17.82
N THR A 297 -27.45 6.26 -16.82
CA THR A 297 -28.08 7.59 -16.74
C THR A 297 -27.20 8.71 -17.32
N CYS A 298 -25.98 8.44 -17.78
CA CYS A 298 -25.10 9.49 -18.29
C CYS A 298 -25.63 10.06 -19.62
N PRO A 299 -26.08 11.34 -19.69
CA PRO A 299 -26.71 11.87 -20.90
C PRO A 299 -25.74 12.02 -22.07
N THR A 300 -24.45 12.19 -21.79
CA THR A 300 -23.40 12.34 -22.80
C THR A 300 -22.60 11.06 -23.02
N GLN A 301 -22.99 9.95 -22.38
CA GLN A 301 -22.30 8.67 -22.44
C GLN A 301 -20.80 8.77 -22.08
N ALA A 302 -20.46 9.72 -21.21
CA ALA A 302 -19.09 9.95 -20.78
C ALA A 302 -18.52 8.82 -19.92
N ILE A 303 -19.35 7.93 -19.36
CA ILE A 303 -18.92 6.87 -18.44
C ILE A 303 -19.11 5.51 -19.11
N THR A 304 -18.07 4.68 -19.11
CA THR A 304 -18.05 3.35 -19.73
C THR A 304 -17.54 2.29 -18.76
N LEU A 305 -18.00 1.06 -18.93
CA LEU A 305 -17.46 -0.12 -18.24
C LEU A 305 -16.28 -0.66 -19.05
N VAL A 306 -15.15 -0.87 -18.38
CA VAL A 306 -14.00 -1.60 -18.92
C VAL A 306 -14.04 -3.00 -18.33
N THR A 307 -14.09 -3.99 -19.19
CA THR A 307 -14.04 -5.41 -18.81
C THR A 307 -12.71 -6.02 -19.23
N ALA A 308 -12.28 -7.09 -18.54
CA ALA A 308 -11.21 -7.93 -19.04
C ALA A 308 -11.54 -8.48 -20.42
N SER A 309 -10.58 -8.39 -21.34
CA SER A 309 -10.60 -9.11 -22.62
C SER A 309 -9.79 -10.39 -22.51
#